data_AF-A0AAW0GUU8-F1
#
_entry.id   AF-A0AAW0GUU8-F1
#
_cell.length_a   1.000
_cell.length_b   1.000
_cell.length_c   1.000
_cell.angle_alpha   90.00
_cell.angle_beta   90.00
_cell.angle_gamma   90.00
#
_symmetry.space_group_name_H-M   'P 1'
#
loop_
_entity.id
_entity.type
_entity.pdbx_description
1 polymer ?
#
loop_
_entity_poly.entity_id
_entity_poly.type
_entity_poly.pdbx_seq_one_letter_code
_entity_poly.pdbx_strand_id
1 'polypeptide(L)'
;MNSVIYAVGGYGGRHVDEKKEFNADFLFMHLVTSALFLPSLMAYLKPASSAILLKTYLTSSLIVYIAGGAPALPITEIFNNTTDSPVQPGVQPTPTNRFARGPGAAGVTDQHEKVWEEASKILTPNPWMPIIQTTLVHPNEHLCKLQRALAHFAAELGETPAGTFTNLVDGGLKGAESLDGTLFIRAAGLTANRLGWIREGQDMRLWDFAGFY
;
A
#
# COMPACT_ATOMS: atom_id res chain seq x y z
N MET A 1 -10.95 -3.72 -4.38
CA MET A 1 -11.44 -4.60 -3.30
C MET A 1 -10.33 -5.43 -2.66
N ASN A 2 -9.56 -6.24 -3.41
CA ASN A 2 -8.56 -7.13 -2.78
C ASN A 2 -7.48 -6.40 -1.96
N SER A 3 -7.00 -5.23 -2.43
CA SER A 3 -6.10 -4.39 -1.64
C SER A 3 -6.76 -3.81 -0.38
N VAL A 4 -8.08 -3.58 -0.41
CA VAL A 4 -8.86 -3.17 0.78
C VAL A 4 -8.93 -4.33 1.77
N ILE A 5 -9.26 -5.54 1.30
CA ILE A 5 -9.28 -6.76 2.13
C ILE A 5 -7.93 -6.97 2.81
N TYR A 6 -6.83 -6.91 2.06
CA TYR A 6 -5.49 -7.10 2.60
C TYR A 6 -5.06 -5.96 3.54
N ALA A 7 -5.08 -4.71 3.08
CA ALA A 7 -4.51 -3.60 3.83
C ALA A 7 -5.43 -3.15 4.98
N VAL A 8 -6.72 -2.95 4.70
CA VAL A 8 -7.66 -2.47 5.72
C VAL A 8 -8.04 -3.61 6.66
N GLY A 9 -8.25 -4.82 6.14
CA GLY A 9 -8.52 -6.01 6.96
C GLY A 9 -7.33 -6.40 7.84
N GLY A 10 -6.11 -6.41 7.28
CA GLY A 10 -4.89 -6.65 8.06
C GLY A 10 -4.65 -5.60 9.15
N TYR A 11 -5.02 -4.34 8.88
CA TYR A 11 -4.98 -3.27 9.87
C TYR A 11 -6.06 -3.43 10.95
N GLY A 12 -7.29 -3.80 10.58
CA GLY A 12 -8.35 -4.11 11.54
C GLY A 12 -8.06 -5.34 12.39
N GLY A 13 -7.33 -6.31 11.84
CA GLY A 13 -6.92 -7.53 12.52
C GLY A 13 -5.81 -7.38 13.55
N ARG A 14 -5.18 -6.21 13.65
CA ARG A 14 -4.15 -5.93 14.67
C ARG A 14 -4.62 -6.19 16.10
N HIS A 15 -5.93 -6.13 16.36
CA HIS A 15 -6.49 -6.39 17.70
C HIS A 15 -6.31 -7.84 18.16
N VAL A 16 -6.04 -8.76 17.23
CA VAL A 16 -5.73 -10.17 17.51
C VAL A 16 -4.25 -10.36 17.85
N ASP A 17 -3.37 -9.47 17.39
CA ASP A 17 -1.93 -9.50 17.68
C ASP A 17 -1.64 -8.80 19.03
N GLU A 18 -0.89 -9.45 19.92
CA GLU A 18 -0.57 -8.91 21.26
C GLU A 18 0.15 -7.55 21.20
N LYS A 19 0.96 -7.33 20.16
CA LYS A 19 1.72 -6.10 19.94
C LYS A 19 0.91 -5.06 19.15
N LYS A 20 -0.33 -5.40 18.78
CA LYS A 20 -1.22 -4.56 17.95
C LYS A 20 -0.58 -4.15 16.63
N GLU A 21 0.24 -5.03 16.07
CA GLU A 21 0.88 -4.80 14.78
C GLU A 21 -0.06 -5.14 13.62
N PHE A 22 0.23 -4.56 12.45
CA PHE A 22 -0.44 -4.93 11.20
C PHE A 22 -0.31 -6.44 10.94
N ASN A 23 -1.43 -7.10 10.67
CA ASN A 23 -1.43 -8.50 10.28
C ASN A 23 -1.22 -8.60 8.76
N ALA A 24 -0.12 -9.23 8.36
CA ALA A 24 0.21 -9.46 6.97
C ALA A 24 -0.23 -10.87 6.56
N ASP A 25 -1.54 -11.07 6.43
CA ASP A 25 -2.17 -12.37 6.21
C ASP A 25 -1.76 -13.02 4.89
N PHE A 26 -1.25 -14.27 4.99
CA PHE A 26 -0.70 -15.09 3.89
C PHE A 26 -1.70 -15.41 2.78
N LEU A 27 -3.00 -15.40 3.04
CA LEU A 27 -3.99 -15.70 2.02
C LEU A 27 -4.51 -14.41 1.37
N PHE A 28 -4.62 -13.33 2.12
CA PHE A 28 -5.15 -12.06 1.65
C PHE A 28 -4.19 -11.35 0.71
N MET A 29 -2.87 -11.38 0.93
CA MET A 29 -1.97 -10.83 -0.09
C MET A 29 -2.00 -11.65 -1.39
N HIS A 30 -2.30 -12.95 -1.33
CA HIS A 30 -2.47 -13.73 -2.55
C HIS A 30 -3.61 -13.19 -3.40
N LEU A 31 -4.70 -12.73 -2.78
CA LEU A 31 -5.79 -12.03 -3.49
C LEU A 31 -5.30 -10.77 -4.22
N VAL A 32 -4.34 -10.03 -3.66
CA VAL A 32 -3.74 -8.86 -4.32
C VAL A 32 -2.83 -9.29 -5.47
N THR A 33 -1.94 -10.25 -5.22
CA THR A 33 -1.00 -10.72 -6.24
C THR A 33 -1.67 -11.41 -7.42
N SER A 34 -2.74 -12.17 -7.20
CA SER A 34 -3.49 -12.83 -8.28
C SER A 34 -4.28 -11.83 -9.13
N ALA A 35 -4.69 -10.70 -8.56
CA ALA A 35 -5.45 -9.67 -9.29
C ALA A 35 -4.62 -9.06 -10.43
N LEU A 36 -3.28 -9.09 -10.31
CA LEU A 36 -2.34 -8.59 -11.31
C LEU A 36 -2.49 -9.29 -12.68
N PHE A 37 -2.98 -10.52 -12.70
CA PHE A 37 -3.17 -11.27 -13.95
C PHE A 37 -4.47 -10.93 -14.67
N LEU A 38 -5.45 -10.29 -14.01
CA LEU A 38 -6.77 -10.02 -14.59
C LEU A 38 -6.71 -9.20 -15.89
N PRO A 39 -5.96 -8.08 -15.97
CA PRO A 39 -5.90 -7.29 -17.21
C PRO A 39 -5.38 -8.12 -18.38
N SER A 40 -4.35 -8.94 -18.15
CA SER A 40 -3.75 -9.80 -19.18
C SER A 40 -4.72 -10.87 -19.68
N LEU A 41 -5.54 -11.46 -18.80
CA LEU A 41 -6.57 -12.42 -19.19
C LEU A 41 -7.70 -11.73 -19.95
N MET A 42 -8.18 -10.60 -19.43
CA MET A 42 -9.30 -9.86 -20.02
C MET A 42 -9.00 -9.33 -21.43
N ALA A 43 -7.73 -9.07 -21.76
CA ALA A 43 -7.31 -8.65 -23.09
C ALA A 43 -7.67 -9.67 -24.20
N TYR A 44 -7.86 -10.94 -23.86
CA TYR A 44 -8.15 -12.03 -24.81
C TYR A 44 -9.56 -12.61 -24.65
N LEU A 45 -10.33 -12.16 -23.66
CA LEU A 45 -11.66 -12.68 -23.38
C LEU A 45 -12.75 -11.82 -24.03
N LYS A 46 -13.81 -12.49 -24.50
CA LYS A 46 -15.04 -11.79 -24.91
C LYS A 46 -15.63 -11.05 -23.72
N PRO A 47 -16.33 -9.91 -23.92
CA PRO A 47 -16.93 -9.14 -22.81
C PRO A 47 -17.77 -9.98 -21.84
N ALA A 48 -18.57 -10.93 -22.35
CA ALA A 48 -19.36 -11.84 -21.51
C ALA A 48 -18.49 -12.75 -20.64
N SER A 49 -17.39 -13.29 -21.18
CA SER A 49 -16.44 -14.12 -20.45
C SER A 49 -15.66 -13.30 -19.41
N SER A 50 -15.26 -12.07 -19.75
CA SER A 50 -14.63 -11.14 -18.80
C SER A 50 -15.56 -10.81 -17.64
N ALA A 51 -16.85 -10.57 -17.90
CA ALA A 51 -17.83 -10.32 -16.85
C ALA A 51 -18.01 -11.53 -15.91
N ILE A 52 -18.04 -12.75 -16.47
CA ILE A 52 -18.09 -13.98 -15.66
C ILE A 52 -16.81 -14.13 -14.83
N LEU A 53 -15.63 -13.95 -15.44
CA LEU A 53 -14.35 -14.02 -14.75
C LEU A 53 -14.30 -13.04 -13.56
N LEU A 54 -14.65 -11.77 -13.78
CA LEU A 54 -14.61 -10.75 -12.74
C LEU A 54 -15.59 -11.05 -11.60
N LYS A 55 -16.81 -11.51 -11.91
CA LYS A 55 -17.80 -11.90 -10.90
C LYS A 55 -17.30 -13.08 -10.08
N THR A 56 -16.87 -14.16 -10.73
CA THR A 56 -16.35 -15.35 -10.07
C THR A 56 -15.11 -15.04 -9.23
N TYR A 57 -14.21 -14.19 -9.75
CA TYR A 57 -13.00 -13.78 -9.05
C TYR A 57 -13.33 -12.95 -7.79
N LEU A 58 -14.25 -11.99 -7.90
CA LEU A 58 -14.71 -11.21 -6.75
C LEU A 58 -15.39 -12.11 -5.72
N THR A 59 -16.29 -13.01 -6.13
CA THR A 59 -16.93 -13.97 -5.23
C THR A 59 -15.90 -14.85 -4.53
N SER A 60 -14.90 -15.36 -5.25
CA SER A 60 -13.82 -16.18 -4.67
C SER A 60 -12.99 -15.39 -3.65
N SER A 61 -12.69 -14.13 -3.97
CA SER A 61 -11.97 -13.23 -3.04
C SER A 61 -12.77 -12.97 -1.76
N LEU A 62 -14.09 -12.80 -1.87
CA LEU A 62 -14.98 -12.63 -0.72
C LEU A 62 -15.12 -13.92 0.10
N ILE A 63 -15.16 -15.09 -0.53
CA ILE A 63 -15.15 -16.38 0.18
C ILE A 63 -13.88 -16.51 1.01
N VAL A 64 -12.71 -16.21 0.42
CA VAL A 64 -11.43 -16.22 1.13
C VAL A 64 -11.44 -15.25 2.31
N TYR A 65 -11.94 -14.03 2.10
CA TYR A 65 -12.06 -13.02 3.16
C TYR A 65 -12.93 -13.49 4.32
N ILE A 66 -14.09 -14.09 4.03
CA ILE A 66 -15.01 -14.61 5.04
C ILE A 66 -14.39 -15.82 5.76
N ALA A 67 -13.80 -16.76 5.02
CA ALA A 67 -13.14 -17.93 5.58
C ALA A 67 -11.94 -17.56 6.47
N GLY A 68 -11.27 -16.45 6.18
CA GLY A 68 -10.21 -15.89 7.02
C GLY A 68 -10.71 -15.24 8.31
N GLY A 69 -12.02 -15.15 8.55
CA GLY A 69 -12.60 -14.55 9.75
C GLY A 69 -13.21 -13.16 9.55
N ALA A 70 -13.21 -12.64 8.32
CA ALA A 70 -13.79 -11.35 7.96
C ALA A 70 -13.39 -10.20 8.92
N PRO A 71 -12.08 -9.92 9.09
CA PRO A 71 -11.64 -8.87 9.98
C PRO A 71 -12.30 -7.54 9.63
N ALA A 72 -12.59 -6.73 10.64
CA ALA A 72 -13.19 -5.41 10.43
C ALA A 72 -12.38 -4.59 9.41
N LEU A 73 -13.08 -3.75 8.64
CA LEU A 73 -12.48 -2.85 7.66
C LEU A 73 -12.54 -1.40 8.16
N PRO A 74 -11.70 -0.98 9.13
CA PRO A 74 -11.69 0.38 9.66
C PRO A 74 -11.01 1.36 8.68
N ILE A 75 -11.66 1.64 7.56
CA ILE A 75 -11.10 2.44 6.46
C ILE A 75 -10.60 3.80 6.96
N THR A 76 -11.45 4.60 7.59
CA THR A 76 -11.04 5.94 8.05
C THR A 76 -9.85 5.87 9.02
N GLU A 77 -9.76 4.81 9.82
CA GLU A 77 -8.69 4.68 10.81
C GLU A 77 -7.33 4.40 10.17
N ILE A 78 -7.26 3.51 9.16
CA ILE A 78 -5.98 3.26 8.49
C ILE A 78 -5.47 4.53 7.80
N PHE A 79 -6.33 5.37 7.22
CA PHE A 79 -5.90 6.62 6.58
C PHE A 79 -5.41 7.66 7.60
N ASN A 80 -6.05 7.72 8.78
CA ASN A 80 -5.67 8.65 9.85
C ASN A 80 -4.36 8.26 10.55
N ASN A 81 -4.08 6.96 10.66
CA ASN A 81 -2.98 6.46 11.51
C ASN A 81 -1.81 5.87 10.72
N THR A 82 -1.85 5.96 9.39
CA THR A 82 -0.74 5.57 8.52
C THR A 82 -0.29 6.75 7.67
N THR A 83 0.82 6.59 6.96
CA THR A 83 1.38 7.61 6.07
C THR A 83 1.43 7.09 4.64
N ASP A 84 1.17 7.97 3.68
CA ASP A 84 1.41 7.73 2.25
C ASP A 84 2.88 7.88 1.86
N SER A 85 3.71 8.32 2.82
CA SER A 85 5.13 8.55 2.69
C SER A 85 5.90 7.68 3.69
N PRO A 86 5.84 6.33 3.59
CA PRO A 86 6.60 5.45 4.46
C PRO A 86 8.10 5.71 4.33
N VAL A 87 8.78 5.78 5.47
CA VAL A 87 10.21 6.04 5.57
C VAL A 87 10.88 4.80 6.13
N GLN A 88 11.95 4.36 5.46
CA GLN A 88 12.76 3.24 5.94
C GLN A 88 13.44 3.57 7.28
N PRO A 89 13.68 2.58 8.15
CA PRO A 89 14.37 2.81 9.41
C PRO A 89 15.85 3.18 9.19
N GLY A 90 16.48 3.73 10.23
CA GLY A 90 17.90 4.07 10.23
C GLY A 90 18.20 5.49 9.72
N VAL A 91 19.50 5.78 9.57
CA VAL A 91 20.00 7.11 9.20
C VAL A 91 19.65 7.41 7.75
N GLN A 92 18.84 8.45 7.54
CA GLN A 92 18.50 8.93 6.20
C GLN A 92 19.60 9.82 5.64
N PRO A 93 19.84 9.81 4.31
CA PRO A 93 20.77 10.74 3.70
C PRO A 93 20.34 12.17 4.03
N THR A 94 21.25 12.94 4.63
CA THR A 94 21.02 14.37 4.86
C THR A 94 21.30 15.10 3.56
N PRO A 95 20.33 15.83 2.97
CA PRO A 95 20.59 16.66 1.81
C PRO A 95 21.71 17.63 2.15
N THR A 96 22.80 17.62 1.37
CA THR A 96 23.78 18.71 1.50
C THR A 96 23.12 20.00 1.00
N ASN A 97 23.38 21.11 1.67
CA ASN A 97 22.96 22.45 1.24
C ASN A 97 23.54 22.86 -0.14
N ARG A 98 24.31 21.98 -0.80
CA ARG A 98 25.11 22.25 -2.00
C ARG A 98 24.40 22.03 -3.33
N PHE A 99 23.16 21.55 -3.35
CA PHE A 99 22.32 21.68 -4.55
C PHE A 99 21.63 23.05 -4.65
N ALA A 100 21.88 23.95 -3.70
CA ALA A 100 21.31 25.29 -3.69
C ALA A 100 22.21 26.29 -4.42
N ARG A 101 21.71 26.86 -5.53
CA ARG A 101 21.66 28.32 -5.61
C ARG A 101 20.91 28.76 -4.35
N GLY A 102 21.63 29.10 -3.29
CA GLY A 102 21.02 29.46 -2.00
C GLY A 102 20.11 30.69 -2.10
N PRO A 103 19.40 31.02 -1.02
CA PRO A 103 18.71 32.30 -0.90
C PRO A 103 19.67 33.45 -1.27
N GLY A 104 19.27 34.30 -2.21
CA GLY A 104 20.12 35.39 -2.75
C GLY A 104 21.03 35.02 -3.94
N ALA A 105 20.97 33.81 -4.48
CA ALA A 105 21.63 33.49 -5.75
C ALA A 105 20.91 34.15 -6.94
N ALA A 106 21.68 34.73 -7.85
CA ALA A 106 21.13 35.43 -9.02
C ALA A 106 20.15 34.54 -9.81
N GLY A 107 18.92 35.02 -9.99
CA GLY A 107 17.85 34.32 -10.72
C GLY A 107 16.92 33.43 -9.87
N VAL A 108 17.10 33.37 -8.54
CA VAL A 108 16.13 32.77 -7.61
C VAL A 108 15.07 33.82 -7.27
N THR A 109 13.80 33.43 -7.30
CA THR A 109 12.67 34.30 -6.94
C THR A 109 12.12 33.82 -5.59
N ASP A 110 11.35 34.66 -4.89
CA ASP A 110 10.70 34.29 -3.62
C ASP A 110 9.84 33.02 -3.74
N GLN A 111 9.28 32.76 -4.93
CA GLN A 111 8.53 31.54 -5.21
C GLN A 111 9.44 30.30 -5.26
N HIS A 112 10.65 30.44 -5.83
CA HIS A 112 11.63 29.36 -5.83
C HIS A 112 12.06 29.04 -4.40
N GLU A 113 12.31 30.03 -3.54
CA GLU A 113 12.71 29.81 -2.15
C GLU A 113 11.68 29.00 -1.36
N LYS A 114 10.38 29.30 -1.51
CA LYS A 114 9.31 28.53 -0.85
C LYS A 114 9.27 27.07 -1.30
N VAL A 115 9.39 26.82 -2.61
CA VAL A 115 9.44 25.45 -3.16
C VAL A 115 10.66 24.70 -2.63
N TRP A 116 11.81 25.36 -2.47
CA TRP A 116 13.01 24.75 -1.90
C TRP A 116 12.89 24.45 -0.41
N GLU A 117 12.30 25.33 0.39
CA GLU A 117 12.05 25.06 1.81
C GLU A 117 11.16 23.82 2.01
N GLU A 118 10.12 23.67 1.18
CA GLU A 118 9.27 22.48 1.22
C GLU A 118 10.01 21.23 0.73
N ALA A 119 10.73 21.32 -0.39
CA ALA A 119 11.50 20.20 -0.94
C ALA A 119 12.63 19.73 0.00
N SER A 120 13.25 20.64 0.76
CA SER A 120 14.31 20.30 1.73
C SER A 120 13.83 19.43 2.89
N LYS A 121 12.51 19.40 3.14
CA LYS A 121 11.86 18.52 4.12
C LYS A 121 11.58 17.12 3.57
N ILE A 122 11.68 16.92 2.25
CA ILE A 122 11.42 15.65 1.58
C ILE A 122 12.70 14.81 1.57
N LEU A 123 12.87 13.99 2.61
CA LEU A 123 14.01 13.08 2.76
C LEU A 123 14.02 11.96 1.70
N THR A 124 12.83 11.49 1.32
CA THR A 124 12.64 10.43 0.31
C THR A 124 11.62 10.91 -0.73
N PRO A 125 12.06 11.49 -1.86
CA PRO A 125 11.15 12.06 -2.87
C PRO A 125 10.18 11.06 -3.49
N ASN A 126 10.54 9.77 -3.48
CA ASN A 126 9.68 8.70 -3.96
C ASN A 126 9.53 7.62 -2.86
N PRO A 127 8.37 7.53 -2.19
CA PRO A 127 8.17 6.56 -1.11
C PRO A 127 8.22 5.10 -1.56
N TRP A 128 8.06 4.82 -2.86
CA TRP A 128 8.23 3.46 -3.41
C TRP A 128 9.69 3.02 -3.48
N MET A 129 10.63 3.95 -3.66
CA MET A 129 12.03 3.61 -3.86
C MET A 129 12.62 2.78 -2.71
N PRO A 130 12.53 3.19 -1.43
CA PRO A 130 13.08 2.39 -0.34
C PRO A 130 12.36 1.04 -0.16
N ILE A 131 11.05 0.98 -0.43
CA ILE A 131 10.27 -0.26 -0.39
C ILE A 131 10.79 -1.25 -1.45
N ILE A 132 11.00 -0.79 -2.68
CA ILE A 132 11.54 -1.63 -3.76
C ILE A 132 12.94 -2.11 -3.39
N GLN A 133 13.80 -1.22 -2.92
CA GLN A 133 15.17 -1.58 -2.54
C GLN A 133 15.22 -2.63 -1.42
N THR A 134 14.35 -2.53 -0.40
CA THR A 134 14.36 -3.51 0.72
C THR A 134 13.77 -4.84 0.27
N THR A 135 12.75 -4.78 -0.58
CA THR A 135 12.10 -5.95 -1.19
C THR A 135 13.06 -6.75 -2.07
N LEU A 136 13.95 -6.09 -2.81
CA LEU A 136 14.90 -6.76 -3.72
C LEU A 136 15.88 -7.69 -3.01
N VAL A 137 16.22 -7.41 -1.76
CA VAL A 137 17.15 -8.23 -0.96
C VAL A 137 16.43 -9.14 0.03
N HIS A 138 15.10 -9.07 0.09
CA HIS A 138 14.31 -9.88 1.01
C HIS A 138 14.18 -11.33 0.48
N PRO A 139 14.46 -12.37 1.29
CA PRO A 139 14.51 -13.75 0.82
C PRO A 139 13.13 -14.35 0.54
N ASN A 140 12.06 -13.80 1.12
CA ASN A 140 10.68 -14.24 0.85
C ASN A 140 10.17 -13.70 -0.49
N GLU A 141 9.98 -14.58 -1.46
CA GLU A 141 9.50 -14.27 -2.81
C GLU A 141 8.04 -13.81 -2.87
N HIS A 142 7.24 -14.02 -1.82
CA HIS A 142 5.88 -13.49 -1.78
C HIS A 142 5.89 -11.98 -1.56
N LEU A 143 6.89 -11.45 -0.85
CA LEU A 143 6.99 -10.01 -0.62
C LEU A 143 7.21 -9.27 -1.95
N CYS A 144 8.11 -9.76 -2.80
CA CYS A 144 8.36 -9.13 -4.09
C CYS A 144 7.15 -9.22 -5.03
N LYS A 145 6.37 -10.31 -4.97
CA LYS A 145 5.10 -10.43 -5.71
C LYS A 145 4.09 -9.39 -5.23
N LEU A 146 3.91 -9.24 -3.92
CA LEU A 146 2.97 -8.29 -3.34
C LEU A 146 3.36 -6.85 -3.66
N GLN A 147 4.62 -6.47 -3.39
CA GLN A 147 5.07 -5.09 -3.58
C GLN A 147 5.01 -4.68 -5.05
N ARG A 148 5.34 -5.59 -5.98
CA ARG A 148 5.13 -5.37 -7.42
C ARG A 148 3.65 -5.16 -7.77
N ALA A 149 2.75 -5.98 -7.21
CA ALA A 149 1.32 -5.85 -7.48
C ALA A 149 0.76 -4.52 -6.95
N LEU A 150 1.13 -4.12 -5.73
CA LEU A 150 0.74 -2.85 -5.15
C LEU A 150 1.31 -1.66 -5.94
N ALA A 151 2.58 -1.70 -6.35
CA ALA A 151 3.19 -0.67 -7.18
C ALA A 151 2.50 -0.54 -8.55
N HIS A 152 2.13 -1.66 -9.18
CA HIS A 152 1.37 -1.65 -10.42
C HIS A 152 -0.01 -0.99 -10.23
N PHE A 153 -0.77 -1.40 -9.20
CA PHE A 153 -2.08 -0.78 -8.96
C PHE A 153 -1.97 0.68 -8.54
N ALA A 154 -0.87 1.10 -7.89
CA ALA A 154 -0.59 2.51 -7.63
C ALA A 154 -0.33 3.29 -8.92
N ALA A 155 0.34 2.70 -9.92
CA ALA A 155 0.53 3.36 -11.21
C ALA A 155 -0.80 3.57 -11.97
N GLU A 156 -1.74 2.65 -11.83
CA GLU A 156 -3.04 2.71 -12.52
C GLU A 156 -4.11 3.51 -11.76
N LEU A 157 -4.10 3.42 -10.42
CA LEU A 157 -5.18 3.90 -9.54
C LEU A 157 -4.69 4.83 -8.43
N GLY A 158 -3.39 5.14 -8.37
CA GLY A 158 -2.79 5.94 -7.29
C GLY A 158 -3.28 7.39 -7.23
N GLU A 159 -3.75 7.93 -8.36
CA GLU A 159 -4.33 9.27 -8.44
C GLU A 159 -5.83 9.32 -8.10
N THR A 160 -6.45 8.18 -7.77
CA THR A 160 -7.87 8.13 -7.41
C THR A 160 -8.11 9.00 -6.18
N PRO A 161 -8.91 10.08 -6.26
CA PRO A 161 -9.12 10.97 -5.13
C PRO A 161 -10.09 10.36 -4.12
N ALA A 162 -9.97 10.79 -2.86
CA ALA A 162 -10.98 10.54 -1.84
C ALA A 162 -12.36 11.02 -2.31
N GLY A 163 -13.41 10.35 -1.87
CA GLY A 163 -14.79 10.60 -2.29
C GLY A 163 -15.24 9.84 -3.53
N THR A 164 -14.32 9.25 -4.30
CA THR A 164 -14.65 8.43 -5.50
C THR A 164 -15.61 7.28 -5.19
N PHE A 165 -15.50 6.70 -3.99
CA PHE A 165 -16.27 5.53 -3.58
C PHE A 165 -17.39 5.86 -2.58
N THR A 166 -17.83 7.12 -2.49
CA THR A 166 -18.87 7.57 -1.54
C THR A 166 -20.18 6.79 -1.71
N ASN A 167 -20.52 6.39 -2.93
CA ASN A 167 -21.72 5.58 -3.21
C ASN A 167 -21.71 4.18 -2.56
N LEU A 168 -20.53 3.69 -2.13
CA LEU A 168 -20.41 2.40 -1.45
C LEU A 168 -20.74 2.49 0.05
N VAL A 169 -20.82 3.71 0.61
CA VAL A 169 -21.17 3.94 2.02
C VAL A 169 -22.59 3.46 2.28
N ASP A 170 -23.53 3.81 1.42
CA ASP A 170 -24.93 3.35 1.49
C ASP A 170 -25.06 1.84 1.26
N GLY A 171 -24.10 1.25 0.53
CA GLY A 171 -23.97 -0.19 0.32
C GLY A 171 -23.34 -0.95 1.50
N GLY A 172 -23.01 -0.28 2.60
CA GLY A 172 -22.52 -0.88 3.84
C GLY A 172 -21.00 -0.83 4.05
N LEU A 173 -20.22 -0.30 3.10
CA LEU A 173 -18.78 -0.11 3.27
C LEU A 173 -18.49 1.23 3.93
N LYS A 174 -18.65 1.28 5.25
CA LYS A 174 -18.44 2.51 6.05
C LYS A 174 -17.02 3.06 5.88
N GLY A 175 -16.90 4.37 5.69
CA GLY A 175 -15.62 5.04 5.49
C GLY A 175 -15.10 4.98 4.05
N ALA A 176 -15.84 4.41 3.10
CA ALA A 176 -15.44 4.34 1.69
C ALA A 176 -15.21 5.72 1.06
N GLU A 177 -15.82 6.78 1.58
CA GLU A 177 -15.54 8.16 1.20
C GLU A 177 -14.09 8.58 1.47
N SER A 178 -13.40 7.95 2.43
CA SER A 178 -11.98 8.18 2.72
C SER A 178 -11.04 7.35 1.86
N LEU A 179 -11.53 6.37 1.09
CA LEU A 179 -10.68 5.55 0.22
C LEU A 179 -10.14 6.40 -0.93
N ASP A 180 -8.82 6.42 -1.06
CA ASP A 180 -8.10 7.01 -2.18
C ASP A 180 -6.98 6.09 -2.69
N GLY A 181 -6.31 6.52 -3.76
CA GLY A 181 -5.21 5.79 -4.40
C GLY A 181 -3.96 5.61 -3.54
N THR A 182 -3.79 6.35 -2.45
CA THR A 182 -2.65 6.21 -1.53
C THR A 182 -2.71 4.91 -0.71
N LEU A 183 -3.84 4.18 -0.73
CA LEU A 183 -3.98 2.88 -0.07
C LEU A 183 -2.85 1.92 -0.46
N PHE A 184 -2.40 1.92 -1.72
CA PHE A 184 -1.39 0.99 -2.21
C PHE A 184 -0.02 1.22 -1.56
N ILE A 185 0.43 2.48 -1.44
CA ILE A 185 1.71 2.81 -0.81
C ILE A 185 1.65 2.63 0.72
N ARG A 186 0.50 2.94 1.34
CA ARG A 186 0.24 2.66 2.76
C ARG A 186 0.34 1.17 3.07
N ALA A 187 -0.32 0.33 2.25
CA ALA A 187 -0.26 -1.13 2.36
C ALA A 187 1.18 -1.66 2.18
N ALA A 188 1.91 -1.11 1.21
CA ALA A 188 3.29 -1.46 0.93
C ALA A 188 4.21 -1.16 2.13
N GLY A 189 4.08 0.03 2.74
CA GLY A 189 4.81 0.42 3.94
C GLY A 189 4.47 -0.42 5.17
N LEU A 190 3.18 -0.68 5.42
CA LEU A 190 2.74 -1.56 6.51
C LEU A 190 3.31 -2.97 6.37
N THR A 191 3.33 -3.50 5.15
CA THR A 191 3.92 -4.82 4.86
C THR A 191 5.43 -4.82 5.14
N ALA A 192 6.16 -3.79 4.68
CA ALA A 192 7.59 -3.67 4.94
C ALA A 192 7.89 -3.60 6.45
N ASN A 193 7.10 -2.85 7.21
CA ASN A 193 7.19 -2.80 8.67
C ASN A 193 6.91 -4.17 9.33
N ARG A 194 5.94 -4.94 8.83
CA ARG A 194 5.58 -6.25 9.39
C ARG A 194 6.60 -7.34 9.04
N LEU A 195 7.11 -7.38 7.81
CA LEU A 195 8.06 -8.42 7.37
C LEU A 195 9.54 -8.08 7.62
N GLY A 196 9.85 -6.82 7.89
CA GLY A 196 11.20 -6.36 8.19
C GLY A 196 11.87 -5.67 7.00
N TRP A 197 12.51 -4.54 7.29
CA TRP A 197 13.36 -3.79 6.39
C TRP A 197 14.78 -4.39 6.37
N ILE A 198 14.94 -5.52 5.67
CA ILE A 198 16.18 -6.31 5.69
C ILE A 198 17.38 -5.53 5.16
N ARG A 199 17.23 -4.74 4.09
CA ARG A 199 18.33 -3.90 3.57
C ARG A 199 18.83 -2.93 4.64
N GLU A 200 17.92 -2.45 5.48
CA GLU A 200 18.17 -1.52 6.57
C GLU A 200 18.56 -2.19 7.90
N GLY A 201 18.79 -3.51 7.89
CA GLY A 201 19.34 -4.25 9.03
C GLY A 201 18.32 -4.77 10.02
N GLN A 202 17.03 -4.78 9.69
CA GLN A 202 16.02 -5.47 10.49
C GLN A 202 16.02 -6.98 10.21
N ASP A 203 15.61 -7.77 11.21
CA ASP A 203 15.40 -9.20 11.04
C ASP A 203 14.24 -9.49 10.09
N MET A 204 14.38 -10.59 9.35
CA MET A 204 13.29 -11.15 8.56
C MET A 204 12.17 -11.64 9.49
N ARG A 205 10.94 -11.31 9.15
CA ARG A 205 9.73 -11.84 9.78
C ARG A 205 8.90 -12.63 8.78
N LEU A 206 8.04 -13.50 9.30
CA LEU A 206 7.17 -14.33 8.50
C LEU A 206 5.80 -13.67 8.33
N TRP A 207 5.10 -14.12 7.30
CA TRP A 207 3.68 -13.80 7.10
C TRP A 207 2.82 -14.41 8.18
N ASP A 208 1.64 -13.84 8.35
CA ASP A 208 0.64 -14.33 9.28
C ASP A 208 -0.19 -15.43 8.59
N PHE A 209 -0.14 -16.65 9.14
CA PHE A 209 -0.86 -17.81 8.58
C PHE A 209 -2.16 -18.13 9.35
N ALA A 210 -2.31 -17.55 10.53
CA ALA A 210 -3.53 -17.67 11.32
C ALA A 210 -4.58 -16.69 10.78
N GLY A 211 -5.82 -17.15 10.67
CA GLY A 211 -6.94 -16.27 10.38
C GLY A 211 -7.23 -15.31 11.54
N PHE A 212 -8.23 -14.46 11.36
CA PHE A 212 -8.58 -13.38 12.28
C PHE A 212 -9.58 -13.82 13.38
N TYR A 213 -9.45 -15.04 13.91
CA TYR A 213 -10.39 -15.68 14.85
C TYR A 213 -9.71 -16.27 16.09
#